data_AF-A0A7V4F240-F1
#
_entry.id   AF-A0A7V4F240-F1
#
_cell.length_a   1.000
_cell.length_b   1.000
_cell.length_c   1.000
_cell.angle_alpha   90.00
_cell.angle_beta   90.00
_cell.angle_gamma   90.00
#
_symmetry.space_group_name_H-M   'P 1'
#
loop_
_entity.id
_entity.type
_entity.pdbx_description
1 polymer ?
#
loop_
_entity_poly.entity_id
_entity_poly.type
_entity_poly.pdbx_seq_one_letter_code
_entity_poly.pdbx_strand_id
1 'polypeptide(L)'
;MGFRGQHPNTGNFNSQVFNEILPYAEGYKLITIDEAQQIKNIGMELKILVDQVPEIIVIATGSSSFELSQQVGEPLTGRRKVITLFPFSQQELLSDYNKFELKDQLEDFLIFGNYPEVITATSRNEKIEVITEIVNSYLLKDILLHEKIKGTRQILDLLKLIAFQIGKEISLNELASQVKLDVKTVGKSGLI
;
A
#
# COMPACT_ATOMS: atom_id res chain seq x y z
N MET A 1 -9.83 -4.34 18.19
CA MET A 1 -9.26 -5.70 18.21
C MET A 1 -8.86 -6.02 16.77
N GLY A 2 -7.59 -6.35 16.50
CA GLY A 2 -7.10 -6.58 15.13
C GLY A 2 -7.28 -8.03 14.70
N PHE A 3 -7.90 -8.25 13.54
CA PHE A 3 -8.04 -9.59 12.94
C PHE A 3 -6.83 -9.87 12.03
N ARG A 4 -6.02 -10.88 12.37
CA ARG A 4 -4.99 -11.46 11.49
C ARG A 4 -5.55 -12.72 10.85
N GLY A 5 -5.70 -12.72 9.52
CA GLY A 5 -6.23 -13.84 8.76
C GLY A 5 -5.26 -15.01 8.67
N GLN A 6 -5.60 -16.13 9.31
CA GLN A 6 -5.14 -17.46 8.91
C GLN A 6 -6.29 -18.46 9.05
N HIS A 7 -7.02 -18.70 7.96
CA HIS A 7 -7.73 -19.96 7.76
C HIS A 7 -7.71 -20.33 6.27
N PRO A 8 -7.27 -21.55 5.92
CA PRO A 8 -7.29 -22.02 4.54
C PRO A 8 -8.67 -22.62 4.28
N ASN A 9 -9.49 -21.98 3.46
CA ASN A 9 -10.49 -22.65 2.64
C ASN A 9 -11.07 -21.68 1.60
N THR A 10 -10.77 -21.96 0.34
CA THR A 10 -11.41 -21.38 -0.83
C THR A 10 -12.87 -21.87 -0.91
N GLY A 11 -13.77 -21.18 -0.24
CA GLY A 11 -15.23 -21.37 -0.32
C GLY A 11 -15.91 -20.06 -0.74
N ASN A 12 -17.03 -20.14 -1.46
CA ASN A 12 -17.78 -19.00 -1.98
C ASN A 12 -18.01 -17.86 -0.95
N PHE A 13 -17.24 -16.77 -1.09
CA PHE A 13 -17.21 -15.60 -0.20
C PHE A 13 -18.33 -14.60 -0.51
N ASN A 14 -19.60 -14.99 -0.39
CA ASN A 14 -20.73 -14.06 -0.42
C ASN A 14 -21.60 -14.32 0.83
N SER A 15 -21.82 -13.28 1.66
CA SER A 15 -22.73 -13.21 2.83
C SER A 15 -22.31 -13.79 4.20
N GLN A 16 -21.38 -14.74 4.29
CA GLN A 16 -21.10 -15.39 5.60
C GLN A 16 -20.32 -14.51 6.59
N VAL A 17 -19.29 -13.78 6.13
CA VAL A 17 -18.45 -12.95 7.00
C VAL A 17 -19.23 -11.79 7.63
N PHE A 18 -20.21 -11.22 6.92
CA PHE A 18 -20.98 -10.08 7.42
C PHE A 18 -21.96 -10.43 8.54
N ASN A 19 -22.66 -11.56 8.40
CA ASN A 19 -23.52 -12.09 9.47
C ASN A 19 -22.73 -12.47 10.72
N GLU A 20 -21.44 -12.77 10.57
CA GLU A 20 -20.53 -12.97 11.70
C GLU A 20 -20.07 -11.64 12.30
N ILE A 21 -19.74 -10.62 11.48
CA ILE A 21 -19.23 -9.31 11.93
C ILE A 21 -20.27 -8.49 12.71
N LEU A 22 -21.55 -8.50 12.30
CA LEU A 22 -22.61 -7.71 12.95
C LEU A 22 -22.73 -7.97 14.47
N PRO A 23 -22.82 -9.23 14.95
CA PRO A 23 -22.76 -9.53 16.37
C PRO A 23 -21.47 -9.06 17.07
N TYR A 24 -20.32 -9.10 16.38
CA TYR A 24 -19.05 -8.58 16.93
C TYR A 24 -19.00 -7.04 16.97
N ALA A 25 -19.80 -6.37 16.15
CA ALA A 25 -19.89 -4.92 16.09
C ALA A 25 -20.86 -4.34 17.13
N GLU A 26 -21.79 -5.15 17.63
CA GLU A 26 -22.81 -4.70 18.58
C GLU A 26 -22.19 -4.15 19.88
N GLY A 27 -22.62 -2.96 20.28
CA GLY A 27 -22.11 -2.27 21.46
C GLY A 27 -20.77 -1.52 21.27
N TYR A 28 -20.11 -1.67 20.12
CA TYR A 28 -18.89 -0.93 19.81
C TYR A 28 -19.18 0.33 18.99
N LYS A 29 -18.47 1.41 19.33
CA LYS A 29 -18.53 2.68 18.59
C LYS A 29 -17.45 2.80 17.51
N LEU A 30 -16.45 1.93 17.54
CA LEU A 30 -15.30 1.96 16.63
C LEU A 30 -14.92 0.54 16.20
N ILE A 31 -14.80 0.34 14.89
CA ILE A 31 -14.26 -0.87 14.28
C ILE A 31 -13.11 -0.50 13.36
N THR A 32 -12.04 -1.29 13.41
CA THR A 32 -10.91 -1.17 12.50
C THR A 32 -10.81 -2.45 11.67
N ILE A 33 -10.71 -2.29 10.35
CA ILE A 33 -10.55 -3.37 9.38
C ILE A 33 -9.21 -3.15 8.69
N ASP A 34 -8.31 -4.11 8.87
CA ASP A 34 -6.99 -4.08 8.23
C ASP A 34 -7.05 -4.73 6.84
N GLU A 35 -6.27 -4.23 5.89
CA GLU A 35 -6.19 -4.74 4.51
C GLU A 35 -7.56 -4.92 3.84
N ALA A 36 -8.43 -3.92 3.99
CA ALA A 36 -9.83 -3.98 3.61
C ALA A 36 -10.06 -4.31 2.11
N GLN A 37 -9.09 -4.00 1.24
CA GLN A 37 -9.14 -4.33 -0.19
C GLN A 37 -9.12 -5.83 -0.48
N GLN A 38 -8.67 -6.66 0.47
CA GLN A 38 -8.69 -8.12 0.33
C GLN A 38 -10.10 -8.71 0.51
N ILE A 39 -11.01 -7.95 1.12
CA ILE A 39 -12.39 -8.38 1.36
C ILE A 39 -13.21 -8.09 0.10
N LYS A 40 -13.78 -9.15 -0.49
CA LYS A 40 -14.66 -9.01 -1.66
C LYS A 40 -15.88 -8.17 -1.29
N ASN A 41 -16.28 -7.28 -2.19
CA ASN A 41 -17.44 -6.40 -2.02
C ASN A 41 -17.40 -5.52 -0.77
N ILE A 42 -16.20 -5.21 -0.24
CA ILE A 42 -16.03 -4.46 1.02
C ILE A 42 -16.82 -3.15 1.07
N GLY A 43 -16.95 -2.43 -0.05
CA GLY A 43 -17.73 -1.19 -0.08
C GLY A 43 -19.21 -1.39 0.28
N MET A 44 -19.82 -2.48 -0.19
CA MET A 44 -21.20 -2.81 0.17
C MET A 44 -21.30 -3.24 1.63
N GLU A 45 -20.36 -4.06 2.10
CA GLU A 45 -20.35 -4.53 3.49
C GLU A 45 -20.20 -3.36 4.48
N LEU A 46 -19.27 -2.44 4.21
CA LEU A 46 -19.10 -1.22 4.99
C LEU A 46 -20.36 -0.37 4.99
N LYS A 47 -21.04 -0.25 3.84
CA LYS A 47 -22.29 0.50 3.72
C LYS A 47 -23.37 -0.10 4.64
N ILE A 48 -23.56 -1.42 4.59
CA ILE A 48 -24.56 -2.09 5.42
C ILE A 48 -24.23 -1.91 6.91
N LEU A 49 -22.95 -2.02 7.30
CA LEU A 49 -22.52 -1.86 8.69
C LEU A 49 -22.85 -0.47 9.25
N VAL A 50 -22.52 0.60 8.50
CA VAL A 50 -22.82 1.97 8.93
C VAL A 50 -24.31 2.31 8.86
N ASP A 51 -25.07 1.64 7.98
CA ASP A 51 -26.53 1.82 7.88
C ASP A 51 -27.28 1.10 9.02
N GLN A 52 -26.77 -0.04 9.49
CA GLN A 52 -27.43 -0.88 10.50
C GLN A 52 -26.98 -0.61 11.94
N VAL A 53 -25.78 -0.08 12.15
CA VAL A 53 -25.25 0.25 13.48
C VAL A 53 -25.08 1.77 13.60
N PRO A 54 -26.06 2.48 14.16
CA PRO A 54 -25.99 3.93 14.31
C PRO A 54 -24.75 4.38 15.09
N GLU A 55 -24.17 5.50 14.67
CA GLU A 55 -22.97 6.12 15.27
C GLU A 55 -21.66 5.31 15.19
N ILE A 56 -21.65 4.17 14.50
CA ILE A 56 -20.42 3.41 14.32
C ILE A 56 -19.40 4.17 13.47
N ILE A 57 -18.15 4.21 13.93
CA ILE A 57 -17.01 4.68 13.17
C ILE A 57 -16.27 3.46 12.63
N VAL A 58 -16.03 3.43 11.33
CA VAL A 58 -15.24 2.37 10.70
C VAL A 58 -13.95 2.96 10.13
N ILE A 59 -12.82 2.42 10.58
CA ILE A 59 -11.50 2.71 10.02
C ILE A 59 -11.10 1.52 9.15
N ALA A 60 -11.00 1.73 7.85
CA ALA A 60 -10.50 0.73 6.91
C ALA A 60 -9.12 1.15 6.41
N THR A 61 -8.12 0.28 6.55
CA THR A 61 -6.77 0.48 6.01
C THR A 61 -6.60 -0.36 4.74
N GLY A 62 -5.57 -0.06 3.94
CA GLY A 62 -5.20 -0.87 2.79
C GLY A 62 -3.98 -0.32 2.06
N SER A 63 -3.08 -1.20 1.64
CA SER A 63 -1.90 -0.82 0.84
C SER A 63 -2.28 -0.30 -0.55
N SER A 64 -3.30 -0.88 -1.18
CA SER A 64 -3.85 -0.43 -2.47
C SER A 64 -5.00 0.55 -2.26
N SER A 65 -4.65 1.81 -2.01
CA SER A 65 -5.65 2.87 -1.84
C SER A 65 -6.54 3.03 -3.07
N PHE A 66 -6.02 2.74 -4.27
CA PHE A 66 -6.77 2.85 -5.51
C PHE A 66 -7.88 1.80 -5.63
N GLU A 67 -7.58 0.51 -5.45
CA GLU A 67 -8.60 -0.54 -5.49
C GLU A 67 -9.63 -0.36 -4.39
N LEU A 68 -9.17 -0.08 -3.16
CA LEU A 68 -10.07 0.17 -2.05
C LEU A 68 -10.97 1.38 -2.36
N SER A 69 -10.41 2.48 -2.88
CA SER A 69 -11.17 3.68 -3.20
C SER A 69 -12.25 3.46 -4.27
N GLN A 70 -12.00 2.56 -5.24
CA GLN A 70 -12.98 2.17 -6.26
C GLN A 70 -14.08 1.31 -5.66
N GLN A 71 -13.72 0.27 -4.90
CA GLN A 71 -14.68 -0.65 -4.29
C GLN A 71 -15.57 0.05 -3.25
N VAL A 72 -15.01 0.97 -2.46
CA VAL A 72 -15.75 1.73 -1.44
C VAL A 72 -16.28 3.07 -1.95
N GLY A 73 -16.00 3.42 -3.22
CA GLY A 73 -16.33 4.70 -3.86
C GLY A 73 -17.81 4.99 -3.88
N GLU A 74 -18.49 4.31 -4.79
CA GLU A 74 -19.92 4.48 -5.00
C GLU A 74 -20.74 4.17 -3.73
N PRO A 75 -20.50 3.07 -2.98
CA PRO A 75 -21.36 2.69 -1.85
C PRO A 75 -21.33 3.66 -0.65
N LEU A 76 -20.20 4.34 -0.41
CA LEU A 76 -19.98 5.22 0.75
C LEU A 76 -19.83 6.70 0.35
N THR A 77 -20.31 7.09 -0.82
CA THR A 77 -20.27 8.49 -1.29
C THR A 77 -20.86 9.43 -0.23
N GLY A 78 -20.11 10.47 0.14
CA GLY A 78 -20.50 11.44 1.17
C GLY A 78 -20.40 10.98 2.62
N ARG A 79 -20.08 9.70 2.88
CA ARG A 79 -19.99 9.09 4.22
C ARG A 79 -18.60 8.53 4.53
N ARG A 80 -17.60 8.93 3.75
CA ARG A 80 -16.21 8.51 3.92
C ARG A 80 -15.27 9.71 3.96
N LYS A 81 -14.18 9.56 4.72
CA LYS A 81 -13.00 10.43 4.64
C LYS A 81 -11.82 9.55 4.25
N VAL A 82 -11.16 9.89 3.15
CA VAL A 82 -9.95 9.20 2.70
C VAL A 82 -8.74 9.95 3.23
N ILE A 83 -7.83 9.23 3.89
CA ILE A 83 -6.56 9.76 4.39
C ILE A 83 -5.46 8.91 3.77
N THR A 84 -4.55 9.56 3.05
CA THR A 84 -3.33 8.93 2.52
C THR A 84 -2.19 9.22 3.48
N LEU A 85 -1.52 8.18 3.97
CA LEU A 85 -0.34 8.30 4.81
C LEU A 85 0.89 8.25 3.91
N PHE A 86 1.69 9.32 3.94
CA PHE A 86 2.96 9.38 3.25
C PHE A 86 4.09 9.01 4.21
N PRO A 87 5.27 8.60 3.69
CA PRO A 87 6.49 8.55 4.49
C PRO A 87 6.77 9.92 5.14
N PHE A 88 7.56 9.92 6.22
CA PHE A 88 7.84 11.16 6.94
C PHE A 88 8.40 12.24 6.02
N SER A 89 7.82 13.43 6.13
CA SER A 89 8.38 14.63 5.56
C SER A 89 9.60 15.07 6.37
N GLN A 90 10.54 15.73 5.70
CA GLN A 90 11.68 16.36 6.39
C GLN A 90 11.23 17.42 7.41
N GLN A 91 10.03 17.99 7.25
CA GLN A 91 9.45 18.92 8.21
C GLN A 91 8.99 18.21 9.49
N GLU A 92 8.39 17.02 9.38
CA GLU A 92 8.04 16.21 10.56
C GLU A 92 9.30 15.77 11.30
N LEU A 93 10.35 15.40 10.58
CA LEU A 93 11.62 15.00 11.18
C LEU A 93 12.32 16.15 11.96
N LEU A 94 11.92 17.41 11.79
CA LEU A 94 12.46 18.51 12.59
C LEU A 94 12.08 18.42 14.08
N SER A 95 11.16 17.54 14.48
CA SER A 95 10.90 17.27 15.90
C SER A 95 12.07 16.56 16.58
N ASP A 96 12.78 15.72 15.85
CA ASP A 96 13.84 14.85 16.38
C ASP A 96 15.24 15.23 15.88
N TYR A 97 15.32 15.89 14.73
CA TYR A 97 16.57 16.32 14.09
C TYR A 97 16.61 17.83 13.90
N ASN A 98 17.79 18.42 14.03
CA ASN A 98 18.01 19.80 13.63
C ASN A 98 18.33 19.91 12.12
N LYS A 99 18.27 21.13 11.57
CA LYS A 99 18.52 21.38 10.13
C LYS A 99 19.89 20.94 9.65
N PHE A 100 20.91 20.96 10.51
CA PHE A 100 22.25 20.52 10.16
C PHE A 100 22.28 18.99 10.05
N GLU A 101 21.70 18.27 11.01
CA GLU A 101 21.61 16.80 10.99
C GLU A 101 20.81 16.29 9.79
N LEU A 102 19.67 16.91 9.48
CA LEU A 102 18.89 16.55 8.29
C LEU A 102 19.68 16.74 6.99
N LYS A 103 20.50 17.79 6.93
CA LYS A 103 21.35 18.05 5.77
C LYS A 103 22.50 17.04 5.67
N ASP A 104 23.10 16.69 6.81
CA ASP A 104 24.18 15.71 6.89
C ASP A 104 23.70 14.31 6.47
N GLN A 105 22.48 13.94 6.86
CA GLN A 105 21.85 12.66 6.53
C GLN A 105 21.12 12.64 5.17
N LEU A 106 21.21 13.71 4.37
CA LEU A 106 20.48 13.83 3.12
C LEU A 106 20.74 12.67 2.15
N GLU A 107 21.99 12.21 2.05
CA GLU A 107 22.34 11.07 1.20
C GLU A 107 21.64 9.79 1.66
N ASP A 108 21.60 9.56 2.96
CA ASP A 108 20.92 8.40 3.55
C ASP A 108 19.41 8.46 3.28
N PHE A 109 18.77 9.63 3.39
CA PHE A 109 17.35 9.80 3.04
C PHE A 109 17.08 9.61 1.54
N LEU A 110 18.00 10.01 0.67
CA LEU A 110 17.85 9.81 -0.78
C LEU A 110 17.99 8.35 -1.19
N ILE A 111 18.85 7.59 -0.51
CA ILE A 111 19.08 6.17 -0.79
C ILE A 111 17.98 5.30 -0.17
N PHE A 112 17.64 5.57 1.10
CA PHE A 112 16.79 4.69 1.89
C PHE A 112 15.33 5.18 2.01
N GLY A 113 15.07 6.45 1.69
CA GLY A 113 13.76 7.07 1.88
C GLY A 113 13.44 7.33 3.36
N ASN A 114 12.20 7.76 3.61
CA ASN A 114 11.74 8.19 4.94
C ASN A 114 10.58 7.34 5.48
N TYR A 115 10.52 6.05 5.09
CA TYR A 115 9.55 5.15 5.70
C TYR A 115 9.79 5.05 7.22
N PRO A 116 8.74 5.01 8.05
CA PRO A 116 8.90 4.99 9.51
C PRO A 116 9.85 3.88 10.01
N GLU A 117 9.75 2.68 9.45
CA GLU A 117 10.61 1.54 9.80
C GLU A 117 12.08 1.78 9.37
N VAL A 118 12.30 2.54 8.30
CA VAL A 118 13.65 2.90 7.83
C VAL A 118 14.29 3.97 8.70
N ILE A 119 13.51 4.97 9.12
CA ILE A 119 13.99 6.06 10.00
C ILE A 119 14.36 5.52 11.38
N THR A 120 13.60 4.55 11.88
CA THR A 120 13.81 3.94 13.21
C THR A 120 14.87 2.84 13.23
N ALA A 121 15.34 2.38 12.05
CA ALA A 121 16.40 1.39 11.94
C ALA A 121 17.74 1.92 12.48
N THR A 122 18.42 1.10 13.27
CA THR A 122 19.63 1.46 14.01
C THR A 122 20.92 1.28 13.23
N SER A 123 20.89 0.47 12.17
CA SER A 123 22.06 0.16 11.35
C SER A 123 21.76 0.24 9.85
N ARG A 124 22.80 0.47 9.04
CA ARG A 124 22.69 0.47 7.58
C ARG A 124 22.18 -0.87 7.04
N ASN A 125 22.59 -1.99 7.64
CA ASN A 125 22.13 -3.32 7.23
C ASN A 125 20.63 -3.49 7.50
N GLU A 126 20.17 -3.04 8.66
CA GLU A 126 18.75 -3.06 9.01
C GLU A 126 17.91 -2.20 8.04
N LYS A 127 18.39 -1.00 7.67
CA LYS A 127 17.74 -0.19 6.62
C LYS A 127 17.62 -0.94 5.28
N ILE A 128 18.68 -1.65 4.88
CA ILE A 128 18.68 -2.45 3.64
C ILE A 128 17.66 -3.58 3.73
N GLU A 129 17.61 -4.28 4.86
CA GLU A 129 16.66 -5.37 5.10
C GLU A 129 15.22 -4.86 5.03
N VAL A 130 14.90 -3.76 5.73
CA VAL A 130 13.56 -3.14 5.74
C VAL A 130 13.12 -2.74 4.34
N ILE A 131 13.96 -2.05 3.56
CA ILE A 131 13.58 -1.64 2.20
C ILE A 131 13.43 -2.83 1.28
N THR A 132 14.30 -3.82 1.41
CA THR A 132 14.20 -5.06 0.63
C THR A 132 12.88 -5.76 0.92
N GLU A 133 12.47 -5.80 2.18
CA GLU A 133 11.16 -6.32 2.59
C GLU A 133 10.02 -5.47 2.02
N ILE A 134 10.08 -4.14 2.10
CA ILE A 134 9.05 -3.25 1.55
C ILE A 134 8.86 -3.50 0.04
N VAL A 135 9.97 -3.59 -0.70
CA VAL A 135 9.95 -3.87 -2.14
C VAL A 135 9.33 -5.25 -2.42
N ASN A 136 9.74 -6.28 -1.69
CA ASN A 136 9.24 -7.65 -1.94
C ASN A 136 7.77 -7.83 -1.53
N SER A 137 7.38 -7.29 -0.37
CA SER A 137 6.10 -7.53 0.28
C SER A 137 4.97 -6.67 -0.28
N TYR A 138 5.26 -5.42 -0.65
CA TYR A 138 4.25 -4.48 -1.13
C TYR A 138 4.41 -4.25 -2.64
N LEU A 139 5.56 -3.76 -3.09
CA LEU A 139 5.71 -3.33 -4.48
C LEU A 139 5.60 -4.50 -5.45
N LEU A 140 6.38 -5.57 -5.25
CA LEU A 140 6.37 -6.72 -6.15
C LEU A 140 5.05 -7.48 -6.05
N LYS A 141 4.53 -7.69 -4.84
CA LYS A 141 3.25 -8.38 -4.64
C LYS A 141 2.12 -7.62 -5.32
N ASP A 142 2.01 -6.32 -5.11
CA ASP A 142 0.91 -5.52 -5.66
C ASP A 142 1.05 -5.43 -7.19
N ILE A 143 2.23 -5.17 -7.74
CA ILE A 143 2.42 -5.16 -9.22
C ILE A 143 2.08 -6.51 -9.83
N LEU A 144 2.51 -7.63 -9.23
CA LEU A 144 2.22 -8.97 -9.76
C LEU A 144 0.74 -9.37 -9.65
N LEU A 145 0.02 -8.83 -8.66
CA LEU A 145 -1.42 -9.06 -8.50
C LEU A 145 -2.26 -8.25 -9.49
N HIS A 146 -1.86 -7.00 -9.78
CA HIS A 146 -2.65 -6.09 -10.61
C HIS A 146 -2.27 -6.15 -12.09
N GLU A 147 -1.02 -6.49 -12.42
CA GLU A 147 -0.52 -6.57 -13.79
C GLU A 147 -0.25 -8.02 -14.23
N LYS A 148 -0.44 -8.30 -15.53
CA LYS A 148 -0.12 -9.62 -16.12
C LYS A 148 1.39 -9.82 -16.34
N ILE A 149 2.24 -9.21 -15.52
CA ILE A 149 3.69 -9.33 -15.62
C ILE A 149 4.10 -10.69 -15.07
N LYS A 150 4.64 -11.54 -15.95
CA LYS A 150 4.93 -12.95 -15.64
C LYS A 150 6.21 -13.18 -14.82
N GLY A 151 6.92 -12.14 -14.37
CA GLY A 151 8.17 -12.36 -13.65
C GLY A 151 8.64 -11.20 -12.79
N THR A 152 8.92 -11.53 -11.53
CA THR A 152 9.52 -10.67 -10.50
C THR A 152 10.87 -10.09 -10.95
N ARG A 153 11.66 -10.86 -11.71
CA ARG A 153 12.98 -10.43 -12.18
C ARG A 153 12.88 -9.23 -13.12
N GLN A 154 11.96 -9.24 -14.07
CA GLN A 154 11.78 -8.16 -15.02
C GLN A 154 11.36 -6.85 -14.34
N ILE A 155 10.55 -6.93 -13.28
CA ILE A 155 10.17 -5.77 -12.48
C ILE A 155 11.37 -5.20 -11.73
N LEU A 156 12.17 -6.06 -11.08
CA LEU A 156 13.40 -5.63 -10.40
C LEU A 156 14.43 -5.03 -11.36
N ASP A 157 14.57 -5.60 -12.57
CA ASP A 157 15.46 -5.07 -13.59
C ASP A 157 14.95 -3.71 -14.10
N LEU A 158 13.63 -3.55 -14.28
CA LEU A 158 13.01 -2.27 -14.63
C LEU A 158 13.25 -1.21 -13.55
N LEU A 159 13.06 -1.56 -12.27
CA LEU A 159 13.34 -0.67 -11.14
C LEU A 159 14.81 -0.21 -11.13
N LYS A 160 15.75 -1.13 -11.36
CA LYS A 160 17.18 -0.79 -11.45
C LYS A 160 17.45 0.17 -12.62
N LEU A 161 16.86 -0.07 -13.79
CA LEU A 161 17.03 0.80 -14.95
C LEU A 161 16.52 2.22 -14.69
N ILE A 162 15.38 2.35 -14.00
CA ILE A 162 14.84 3.65 -13.61
C ILE A 162 15.77 4.32 -12.60
N ALA A 163 16.26 3.58 -11.60
CA ALA A 163 17.19 4.09 -10.60
C ALA A 163 18.50 4.61 -11.21
N PHE A 164 19.04 3.96 -12.25
CA PHE A 164 20.22 4.44 -12.97
C PHE A 164 19.97 5.65 -13.88
N GLN A 165 18.70 5.97 -14.16
CA GLN A 165 18.30 7.04 -15.06
C GLN A 165 17.65 8.23 -14.31
N ILE A 166 17.79 8.30 -12.99
CA ILE A 166 17.32 9.43 -12.19
C ILE A 166 17.89 10.74 -12.77
N GLY A 167 17.00 11.70 -13.07
CA GLY A 167 17.36 13.01 -13.61
C GLY A 167 17.54 13.07 -15.14
N LYS A 168 17.18 12.02 -15.88
CA LYS A 168 17.20 11.98 -17.35
C LYS A 168 15.81 11.74 -17.92
N GLU A 169 15.61 12.09 -19.20
CA GLU A 169 14.41 11.69 -19.93
C GLU A 169 14.39 10.17 -20.12
N ILE A 170 13.21 9.58 -19.97
CA ILE A 170 13.00 8.13 -20.03
C ILE A 170 12.22 7.79 -21.30
N SER A 171 12.69 6.80 -22.05
CA SER A 171 11.97 6.22 -23.19
C SER A 171 11.32 4.90 -22.80
N LEU A 172 9.98 4.84 -22.83
CA LEU A 172 9.24 3.60 -22.55
C LEU A 172 9.62 2.46 -23.50
N ASN A 173 9.93 2.78 -24.76
CA ASN A 173 10.37 1.79 -25.75
C ASN A 173 11.74 1.21 -25.42
N GLU A 174 12.67 2.06 -24.97
CA GLU A 174 14.00 1.62 -24.56
C GLU A 174 13.92 0.70 -23.34
N LEU A 175 13.20 1.14 -22.31
CA LEU A 175 13.01 0.35 -21.09
C LEU A 175 12.38 -1.01 -21.40
N ALA A 176 11.28 -1.02 -22.16
CA ALA A 176 10.59 -2.23 -22.59
C ALA A 176 11.52 -3.20 -23.33
N SER A 177 12.36 -2.68 -24.23
CA SER A 177 13.35 -3.48 -24.96
C SER A 177 14.39 -4.11 -24.03
N GLN A 178 14.94 -3.34 -23.08
CA GLN A 178 15.97 -3.82 -22.17
C GLN A 178 15.46 -4.89 -21.19
N VAL A 179 14.23 -4.76 -20.69
CA VAL A 179 13.63 -5.73 -19.75
C VAL A 179 12.76 -6.80 -20.43
N LYS A 180 12.70 -6.79 -21.77
CA LYS A 180 11.92 -7.72 -22.60
C LYS A 180 10.44 -7.78 -22.21
N LEU A 181 9.85 -6.62 -21.94
CA LEU A 181 8.41 -6.45 -21.69
C LEU A 181 7.74 -5.71 -22.85
N ASP A 182 6.42 -5.82 -22.95
CA ASP A 182 5.64 -4.98 -23.87
C ASP A 182 5.64 -3.53 -23.35
N VAL A 183 5.69 -2.56 -24.27
CA VAL A 183 5.71 -1.12 -23.94
C VAL A 183 4.49 -0.73 -23.12
N LYS A 184 3.31 -1.30 -23.41
CA LYS A 184 2.08 -1.03 -22.66
C LYS A 184 2.18 -1.56 -21.24
N THR A 185 2.88 -2.67 -21.04
CA THR A 185 3.09 -3.25 -19.71
C THR A 185 4.02 -2.38 -18.87
N VAL A 186 5.07 -1.82 -19.47
CA VAL A 186 5.96 -0.87 -18.79
C VAL A 186 5.19 0.40 -18.38
N GLY A 187 4.42 0.99 -19.31
CA GLY A 187 3.65 2.21 -19.03
C GLY A 187 2.43 2.01 -18.11
N LYS A 188 2.01 0.77 -17.84
CA LYS A 188 0.92 0.46 -16.90
C LYS A 188 1.40 -0.09 -15.56
N SER A 189 2.70 -0.37 -15.42
CA SER A 189 3.29 -0.97 -14.22
C SER A 189 3.13 -0.11 -12.95
N GLY A 190 2.73 1.15 -13.07
CA GLY A 190 2.63 2.10 -11.96
C GLY A 190 3.99 2.60 -11.45
N LEU A 191 5.09 2.18 -12.08
CA LEU A 191 6.46 2.57 -11.74
C LEU A 191 6.95 3.83 -12.47
N ILE A 192 6.26 4.22 -13.56
CA ILE A 192 6.60 5.34 -14.45
C ILE A 192 5.31 6.09 -14.78
#